data_AF-A0A9C6WCS0-F1
#
_entry.id   AF-A0A9C6WCS0-F1
#
_cell.length_a   1.000
_cell.length_b   1.000
_cell.length_c   1.000
_cell.angle_alpha   90.00
_cell.angle_beta   90.00
_cell.angle_gamma   90.00
#
_symmetry.space_group_name_H-M   'P 1'
#
loop_
_entity.id
_entity.type
_entity.pdbx_description
1 polymer ?
#
loop_
_entity_poly.entity_id
_entity_poly.type
_entity_poly.pdbx_seq_one_letter_code
_entity_poly.pdbx_strand_id
1 'polypeptide(L)'
;MVRVIDGISNVSRMLSSETWHKVATRIVIKDILILILPMCYIPVTIYTNLIFAYICWYTFLGVTALISLYTNNVYVLNVCFKHINDSLVQVKEILVNDEPHLLRRVYHMQKNPILLTKLRALKKQHLEMSEIVQLLNNTCSMQIEAMLTILFIDITFNMYNYLSADKKVGEAKSLTLILGLAIYYAVHIIITVSIVEITRDQMQKTGRDVHRILVHTFDEQVTTELELFSLQVLQKGKAFVMNGLVIDATLLTKMACGITTFLLILVQFLLVESC
;
A
#
# COMPACT_ATOMS: atom_id res chain seq x y z
N MET A 1 -12.59 -8.88 5.75
CA MET A 1 -12.11 -7.61 6.34
C MET A 1 -11.78 -7.74 7.82
N VAL A 2 -12.72 -8.15 8.68
CA VAL A 2 -12.51 -8.21 10.16
C VAL A 2 -11.29 -9.05 10.56
N ARG A 3 -11.09 -10.23 9.97
CA ARG A 3 -9.93 -11.08 10.23
C ARG A 3 -8.59 -10.42 9.87
N VAL A 4 -8.56 -9.60 8.82
CA VAL A 4 -7.36 -8.86 8.40
C VAL A 4 -7.02 -7.78 9.42
N ILE A 5 -8.02 -7.03 9.86
CA ILE A 5 -7.84 -5.96 10.86
C ILE A 5 -7.38 -6.55 12.20
N ASP A 6 -7.96 -7.68 12.62
CA ASP A 6 -7.53 -8.38 13.84
C ASP A 6 -6.08 -8.88 13.74
N GLY A 7 -5.72 -9.50 12.61
CA GLY A 7 -4.33 -9.91 12.36
C GLY A 7 -3.34 -8.74 12.40
N ILE A 8 -3.67 -7.62 11.74
CA ILE A 8 -2.84 -6.42 11.71
C ILE A 8 -2.72 -5.79 13.11
N SER A 9 -3.82 -5.74 13.86
CA SER A 9 -3.84 -5.28 15.25
C SER A 9 -2.88 -6.12 16.10
N ASN A 10 -2.93 -7.45 15.98
CA ASN A 10 -2.06 -8.35 16.72
C ASN A 10 -0.58 -8.14 16.38
N VAL A 11 -0.23 -7.99 15.11
CA VAL A 11 1.16 -7.72 14.68
C VAL A 11 1.63 -6.33 15.09
N SER A 12 0.75 -5.32 15.05
CA SER A 12 1.11 -3.95 15.44
C SER A 12 1.53 -3.82 16.90
N ARG A 13 1.16 -4.78 17.77
CA ARG A 13 1.58 -4.81 19.18
C ARG A 13 3.09 -4.98 19.37
N MET A 14 3.80 -5.42 18.32
CA MET A 14 5.26 -5.46 18.33
C MET A 14 5.89 -4.07 18.30
N LEU A 15 5.14 -3.04 17.88
CA LEU A 15 5.61 -1.66 17.86
C LEU A 15 5.56 -1.04 19.26
N SER A 16 6.50 -0.13 19.55
CA SER A 16 6.42 0.68 20.76
C SER A 16 5.19 1.59 20.73
N SER A 17 4.65 1.91 21.90
CA SER A 17 3.48 2.80 22.05
C SER A 17 3.68 4.15 21.38
N GLU A 18 4.90 4.71 21.47
CA GLU A 18 5.26 5.97 20.83
C GLU A 18 5.25 5.87 19.29
N THR A 19 5.80 4.78 18.74
CA THR A 19 5.80 4.54 17.29
C THR A 19 4.38 4.35 16.79
N TRP A 20 3.58 3.56 17.49
CA TRP A 20 2.17 3.33 17.16
C TRP A 20 1.37 4.63 17.18
N HIS A 21 1.55 5.47 18.20
CA HIS A 21 0.88 6.77 18.28
C HIS A 21 1.24 7.66 17.08
N LYS A 22 2.52 7.75 16.70
CA LYS A 22 2.96 8.50 15.52
C LYS A 22 2.33 7.98 14.22
N VAL A 23 2.23 6.66 14.08
CA VAL A 23 1.61 6.02 12.91
C VAL A 23 0.12 6.32 12.84
N ALA A 24 -0.60 6.11 13.96
CA ALA A 24 -2.03 6.37 14.05
C ALA A 24 -2.36 7.84 13.73
N THR A 25 -1.60 8.78 14.30
CA THR A 25 -1.77 10.21 14.02
C THR A 25 -1.58 10.54 12.54
N ARG A 26 -0.56 9.96 11.88
CA ARG A 26 -0.36 10.15 10.43
C ARG A 26 -1.50 9.56 9.59
N ILE A 27 -2.01 8.39 9.96
CA ILE A 27 -3.17 7.78 9.29
C ILE A 27 -4.38 8.69 9.39
N VAL A 28 -4.70 9.16 10.60
CA VAL A 28 -5.85 10.02 10.85
C VAL A 28 -5.73 11.35 10.10
N ILE A 29 -4.57 12.01 10.15
CA ILE A 29 -4.33 13.26 9.41
C ILE A 29 -4.52 13.05 7.90
N LYS A 30 -3.94 11.99 7.34
CA LYS A 30 -4.07 11.63 5.93
C LYS A 30 -5.55 11.43 5.56
N ASP A 31 -6.27 10.63 6.33
CA ASP A 31 -7.68 10.30 6.05
C ASP A 31 -8.59 11.52 6.15
N ILE A 32 -8.38 12.38 7.16
CA ILE A 32 -9.10 13.65 7.30
C ILE A 32 -8.83 14.54 6.07
N LEU A 33 -7.58 14.68 5.65
CA LEU A 33 -7.24 15.50 4.49
C LEU A 33 -7.90 14.99 3.19
N ILE A 34 -7.92 13.67 2.99
CA ILE A 34 -8.57 13.02 1.84
C ILE A 34 -10.09 13.20 1.88
N LEU A 35 -10.70 13.26 3.08
CA LEU A 35 -12.15 13.40 3.24
C LEU A 35 -12.62 14.86 3.17
N ILE A 36 -11.79 15.85 3.50
CA ILE A 36 -12.17 17.28 3.43
C ILE A 36 -12.39 17.71 1.98
N LEU A 37 -11.54 17.28 1.05
CA LEU A 37 -11.60 17.72 -0.35
C LEU A 37 -12.97 17.44 -1.01
N PRO A 38 -13.55 16.22 -0.89
CA PRO A 38 -14.89 15.92 -1.39
C PRO A 38 -16.00 16.71 -0.69
N MET A 39 -15.89 17.01 0.61
CA MET A 39 -16.93 17.76 1.32
C MET A 39 -17.13 19.18 0.74
N CYS A 40 -16.08 19.78 0.16
CA CYS A 40 -16.18 21.04 -0.55
C CYS A 40 -16.97 20.95 -1.88
N TYR A 41 -17.13 19.75 -2.44
CA TYR A 41 -17.84 19.51 -3.70
C TYR A 41 -19.34 19.22 -3.52
N ILE A 42 -19.78 18.83 -2.31
CA ILE A 42 -21.18 18.51 -1.98
C ILE A 42 -22.17 19.64 -2.35
N PRO A 43 -21.91 20.93 -2.04
CA PRO A 43 -22.85 22.00 -2.31
C PRO A 43 -23.13 22.21 -3.81
N VAL A 44 -22.24 21.76 -4.70
CA VAL A 44 -22.34 21.98 -6.14
C VAL A 44 -23.24 20.95 -6.82
N THR A 45 -23.24 19.72 -6.33
CA THR A 45 -24.03 18.60 -6.88
C THR A 45 -25.52 18.61 -6.49
N ILE A 46 -25.89 19.33 -5.42
CA ILE A 46 -27.27 19.37 -4.90
C ILE A 46 -28.25 20.11 -5.85
N TYR A 47 -27.75 20.87 -6.82
CA TYR A 47 -28.56 21.63 -7.78
C TYR A 47 -29.27 20.80 -8.87
N THR A 48 -29.07 19.48 -8.90
CA THR A 48 -29.67 18.59 -9.90
C THR A 48 -30.83 17.76 -9.31
N ASN A 49 -30.68 16.44 -9.22
CA ASN A 49 -31.67 15.51 -8.68
C ASN A 49 -31.17 14.95 -7.34
N LEU A 50 -31.87 15.25 -6.24
CA LEU A 50 -31.49 14.88 -4.87
C LEU A 50 -31.21 13.38 -4.68
N ILE A 51 -32.04 12.50 -5.26
CA ILE A 51 -31.90 11.04 -5.11
C ILE A 51 -30.65 10.53 -5.85
N PHE A 52 -30.48 10.96 -7.09
CA PHE A 52 -29.32 10.57 -7.92
C PHE A 52 -28.01 11.09 -7.30
N ALA A 53 -27.99 12.35 -6.87
CA ALA A 53 -26.84 12.94 -6.18
C ALA A 53 -26.49 12.15 -4.90
N TYR A 54 -27.47 11.74 -4.10
CA TYR A 54 -27.23 10.96 -2.89
C TYR A 54 -26.60 9.59 -3.18
N ILE A 55 -27.06 8.90 -4.23
CA ILE A 55 -26.50 7.60 -4.64
C ILE A 55 -25.05 7.75 -5.13
N CYS A 56 -24.76 8.77 -5.94
CA CYS A 56 -23.39 9.07 -6.39
C CYS A 56 -22.47 9.40 -5.21
N TRP A 57 -22.93 10.20 -4.24
CA TRP A 57 -22.15 10.51 -3.05
C TRP A 57 -21.90 9.30 -2.16
N TYR A 58 -22.91 8.48 -1.95
CA TYR A 58 -22.78 7.26 -1.15
C TYR A 58 -21.77 6.29 -1.76
N THR A 59 -21.85 6.08 -3.07
CA THR A 59 -20.90 5.23 -3.81
C THR A 59 -19.48 5.81 -3.77
N PHE A 60 -19.33 7.11 -4.00
CA PHE A 60 -18.05 7.83 -3.91
C PHE A 60 -17.39 7.69 -2.52
N LEU A 61 -18.15 7.97 -1.45
CA LEU A 61 -17.65 7.88 -0.08
C LEU A 61 -17.29 6.44 0.28
N GLY A 62 -18.10 5.47 -0.15
CA GLY A 62 -17.84 4.04 0.02
C GLY A 62 -16.52 3.61 -0.62
N VAL A 63 -16.28 3.99 -1.88
CA VAL A 63 -15.03 3.69 -2.59
C VAL A 63 -13.83 4.32 -1.89
N THR A 64 -13.94 5.61 -1.53
CA THR A 64 -12.87 6.34 -0.83
C THR A 64 -12.51 5.69 0.50
N ALA A 65 -13.53 5.30 1.28
CA ALA A 65 -13.33 4.64 2.58
C ALA A 65 -12.66 3.27 2.43
N LEU A 66 -13.05 2.47 1.43
CA LEU A 66 -12.45 1.16 1.17
C LEU A 66 -10.98 1.25 0.74
N ILE A 67 -10.64 2.17 -0.18
CA ILE A 67 -9.25 2.40 -0.60
C ILE A 67 -8.41 2.91 0.59
N SER A 68 -8.96 3.82 1.40
CA SER A 68 -8.26 4.36 2.57
C SER A 68 -8.02 3.26 3.60
N LEU A 69 -9.01 2.41 3.86
CA LEU A 69 -8.87 1.26 4.75
C LEU A 69 -7.78 0.28 4.26
N TYR A 70 -7.76 -0.06 2.97
CA TYR A 70 -6.68 -0.88 2.40
C TYR A 70 -5.31 -0.22 2.61
N THR A 71 -5.19 1.05 2.22
CA THR A 71 -3.94 1.81 2.30
C THR A 71 -3.41 1.90 3.74
N ASN A 72 -4.30 2.10 4.71
CA ASN A 72 -3.95 2.17 6.13
C ASN A 72 -3.40 0.83 6.64
N ASN A 73 -4.03 -0.28 6.25
CA ASN A 73 -3.57 -1.63 6.60
C ASN A 73 -2.18 -1.92 6.02
N VAL A 74 -1.95 -1.56 4.75
CA VAL A 74 -0.62 -1.68 4.12
C VAL A 74 0.40 -0.78 4.82
N TYR A 75 0.03 0.45 5.18
CA TYR A 75 0.93 1.38 5.88
C TYR A 75 1.34 0.86 7.27
N VAL A 76 0.43 0.23 8.02
CA VAL A 76 0.79 -0.42 9.29
C VAL A 76 1.77 -1.58 9.06
N LEU A 77 1.52 -2.42 8.05
CA LEU A 77 2.42 -3.52 7.69
C LEU A 77 3.81 -3.00 7.31
N ASN A 78 3.90 -1.90 6.54
CA ASN A 78 5.16 -1.24 6.21
C ASN A 78 5.99 -0.91 7.45
N VAL A 79 5.35 -0.31 8.46
CA VAL A 79 6.04 0.08 9.69
C VAL A 79 6.48 -1.16 10.49
N CYS A 80 5.70 -2.23 10.47
CA CYS A 80 6.07 -3.50 11.10
C CYS A 80 7.28 -4.15 10.42
N PHE A 81 7.31 -4.21 9.08
CA PHE A 81 8.49 -4.67 8.33
C PHE A 81 9.69 -3.75 8.54
N LYS A 82 9.47 -2.45 8.73
CA LYS A 82 10.52 -1.51 9.10
C LYS A 82 11.14 -1.86 10.44
N HIS A 83 10.32 -2.15 11.45
CA HIS A 83 10.80 -2.58 12.75
C HIS A 83 11.63 -3.88 12.69
N ILE A 84 11.22 -4.86 11.88
CA ILE A 84 12.02 -6.10 11.69
C ILE A 84 13.39 -5.77 11.09
N ASN A 85 13.44 -4.94 10.04
CA ASN A 85 14.70 -4.62 9.38
C ASN A 85 15.63 -3.82 10.29
N ASP A 86 15.10 -2.86 11.04
CA ASP A 86 15.89 -2.10 12.02
C ASP A 86 16.43 -3.03 13.13
N SER A 87 15.63 -4.02 13.54
CA SER A 87 16.05 -5.05 14.50
C SER A 87 17.13 -6.00 13.94
N LEU A 88 17.06 -6.34 12.65
CA LEU A 88 18.09 -7.13 11.96
C LEU A 88 19.41 -6.35 11.85
N VAL A 89 19.37 -5.04 11.59
CA VAL A 89 20.56 -4.20 11.60
C VAL A 89 21.24 -4.21 12.97
N GLN A 90 20.47 -4.10 14.06
CA GLN A 90 21.02 -4.22 15.41
C GLN A 90 21.65 -5.61 15.68
N VAL A 91 21.00 -6.68 15.21
CA VAL A 91 21.55 -8.05 15.31
C VAL A 91 22.90 -8.15 14.59
N LYS A 92 23.01 -7.54 13.41
CA LYS A 92 24.26 -7.47 12.65
C LYS A 92 25.34 -6.71 13.41
N GLU A 93 25.03 -5.54 13.97
CA GLU A 93 25.99 -4.73 14.73
C GLU A 93 26.50 -5.48 15.95
N ILE A 94 25.64 -6.21 16.68
CA ILE A 94 26.06 -7.07 17.79
C ILE A 94 27.02 -8.16 17.28
N LEU A 95 26.71 -8.82 16.16
CA LEU A 95 27.54 -9.88 15.59
C LEU A 95 28.92 -9.39 15.13
N VAL A 96 28.98 -8.19 14.52
CA VAL A 96 30.24 -7.58 14.04
C VAL A 96 31.04 -6.96 15.18
N ASN A 97 30.40 -6.41 16.21
CA ASN A 97 31.10 -5.85 17.37
C ASN A 97 31.55 -6.92 18.37
N ASP A 98 30.88 -8.08 18.40
CA ASP A 98 31.34 -9.28 19.11
C ASP A 98 32.59 -9.90 18.44
N GLU A 99 32.96 -9.47 17.23
CA GLU A 99 34.20 -9.85 16.54
C GLU A 99 35.39 -9.32 17.35
N PRO A 100 36.07 -10.15 18.16
CA PRO A 100 37.21 -9.68 18.89
C PRO A 100 38.37 -9.62 17.90
N HIS A 101 39.23 -8.64 18.08
CA HIS A 101 40.54 -8.48 17.46
C HIS A 101 41.52 -9.64 17.77
N LEU A 102 41.09 -10.90 17.59
CA LEU A 102 41.72 -12.08 18.15
C LEU A 102 41.79 -13.21 17.11
N LEU A 103 42.94 -13.25 16.44
CA LEU A 103 43.69 -14.48 16.11
C LEU A 103 43.95 -15.39 17.33
N ARG A 104 43.11 -15.34 18.38
CA ARG A 104 43.33 -16.06 19.63
C ARG A 104 42.33 -17.20 19.74
N ARG A 105 42.70 -18.26 19.02
CA ARG A 105 42.65 -19.64 19.49
C ARG A 105 41.26 -20.20 19.77
N VAL A 106 40.91 -21.12 18.88
CA VAL A 106 40.17 -22.35 19.17
C VAL A 106 38.67 -22.14 19.30
N TYR A 107 37.95 -22.47 18.23
CA TYR A 107 36.84 -23.44 18.20
C TYR A 107 35.81 -23.43 19.34
N HIS A 108 35.66 -22.32 20.05
CA HIS A 108 34.55 -22.11 20.95
C HIS A 108 33.42 -21.56 20.10
N MET A 109 32.49 -22.44 19.73
CA MET A 109 31.12 -22.08 19.37
C MET A 109 30.69 -20.95 20.31
N GLN A 110 30.69 -19.69 19.84
CA GLN A 110 30.15 -18.58 20.59
C GLN A 110 28.63 -18.69 20.52
N LYS A 111 28.12 -19.66 21.28
CA LYS A 111 26.71 -19.91 21.53
C LYS A 111 26.19 -18.65 22.21
N ASN A 112 25.70 -17.69 21.42
CA ASN A 112 25.03 -16.52 21.95
C ASN A 112 23.51 -16.81 21.93
N PRO A 113 22.97 -17.51 22.95
CA PRO A 113 21.58 -17.97 22.94
C PRO A 113 20.59 -16.80 22.82
N ILE A 114 20.99 -15.60 23.25
CA ILE A 114 20.20 -14.37 23.15
C ILE A 114 20.03 -13.98 21.68
N LEU A 115 21.10 -14.00 20.88
CA LEU A 115 21.09 -13.70 19.44
C LEU A 115 20.17 -14.68 18.69
N LEU A 116 20.34 -15.98 18.97
CA LEU A 116 19.55 -17.04 18.33
C LEU A 116 18.06 -16.91 18.67
N THR A 117 17.73 -16.59 19.93
CA THR A 117 16.34 -16.38 20.37
C THR A 117 15.74 -15.15 19.69
N LYS A 118 16.52 -14.06 19.56
CA LYS A 118 16.10 -12.83 18.85
C LYS A 118 15.84 -13.10 17.36
N LEU A 119 16.72 -13.84 16.68
CA LEU A 119 16.54 -14.24 15.28
C LEU A 119 15.29 -15.12 15.07
N ARG A 120 15.06 -16.11 15.94
CA ARG A 120 13.85 -16.94 15.90
C ARG A 120 12.58 -16.11 16.09
N ALA A 121 12.60 -15.14 16.99
CA ALA A 121 11.48 -14.23 17.19
C ALA A 121 11.20 -13.38 15.94
N LEU A 122 12.25 -12.79 15.33
CA LEU A 122 12.13 -11.99 14.10
C LEU A 122 11.59 -12.82 12.91
N LYS A 123 12.08 -14.05 12.75
CA LYS A 123 11.61 -15.00 11.73
C LYS A 123 10.12 -15.33 11.90
N LYS A 124 9.69 -15.58 13.14
CA LYS A 124 8.27 -15.82 13.46
C LYS A 124 7.41 -14.60 13.18
N GLN A 125 7.84 -13.42 13.58
CA GLN A 125 7.14 -12.16 13.31
C GLN A 125 7.00 -11.89 11.81
N HIS A 126 8.06 -12.14 11.04
CA HIS A 126 8.03 -12.05 9.58
C HIS A 126 7.03 -13.04 8.97
N LEU A 127 6.92 -14.26 9.52
CA LEU A 127 5.95 -15.27 9.04
C LEU A 127 4.52 -14.78 9.23
N GLU A 128 4.18 -14.37 10.44
CA GLU A 128 2.85 -13.85 10.79
C GLU A 128 2.49 -12.64 9.92
N MET A 129 3.41 -11.70 9.74
CA MET A 129 3.22 -10.54 8.84
C MET A 129 2.96 -10.98 7.40
N SER A 130 3.74 -11.93 6.89
CA SER A 130 3.56 -12.38 5.52
C SER A 130 2.24 -13.11 5.30
N GLU A 131 1.75 -13.86 6.28
CA GLU A 131 0.43 -14.51 6.22
C GLU A 131 -0.70 -13.46 6.21
N ILE A 132 -0.55 -12.40 7.00
CA ILE A 132 -1.48 -11.27 7.00
C ILE A 132 -1.47 -10.53 5.66
N VAL A 133 -0.30 -10.31 5.05
CA VAL A 133 -0.22 -9.72 3.70
C VAL A 133 -0.99 -10.60 2.70
N GLN A 134 -0.83 -11.93 2.77
CA GLN A 134 -1.56 -12.85 1.89
C GLN A 134 -3.08 -12.80 2.13
N LEU A 135 -3.51 -12.74 3.40
CA LEU A 135 -4.91 -12.60 3.77
C LEU A 135 -5.50 -11.25 3.29
N LEU A 136 -4.73 -10.17 3.43
CA LEU A 136 -5.10 -8.83 2.96
C LEU A 136 -5.30 -8.85 1.44
N ASN A 137 -4.37 -9.45 0.69
CA ASN A 137 -4.47 -9.51 -0.77
C ASN A 137 -5.68 -10.33 -1.21
N ASN A 138 -5.92 -11.51 -0.64
CA ASN A 138 -7.07 -12.32 -0.98
C ASN A 138 -8.41 -11.64 -0.65
N THR A 139 -8.48 -10.92 0.48
CA THR A 139 -9.70 -10.25 0.93
C THR A 139 -10.00 -9.00 0.11
N CYS A 140 -8.98 -8.21 -0.19
CA CYS A 140 -9.14 -6.91 -0.84
C CYS A 140 -9.00 -6.96 -2.35
N SER A 141 -8.59 -8.09 -2.95
CA SER A 141 -8.37 -8.19 -4.40
C SER A 141 -9.61 -7.81 -5.21
N MET A 142 -10.74 -8.47 -4.92
CA MET A 142 -12.01 -8.17 -5.59
C MET A 142 -12.49 -6.74 -5.30
N GLN A 143 -12.21 -6.23 -4.10
CA GLN A 143 -12.57 -4.87 -3.73
C GLN A 143 -11.79 -3.85 -4.55
N ILE A 144 -10.47 -4.00 -4.68
CA ILE A 144 -9.63 -3.08 -5.44
C ILE A 144 -9.99 -3.11 -6.92
N GLU A 145 -10.21 -4.30 -7.48
CA GLU A 145 -10.63 -4.45 -8.88
C GLU A 145 -11.98 -3.75 -9.16
N ALA A 146 -12.98 -3.96 -8.30
CA ALA A 146 -14.27 -3.28 -8.41
C ALA A 146 -14.12 -1.76 -8.28
N MET A 147 -13.27 -1.29 -7.35
CA MET A 147 -13.01 0.14 -7.16
C MET A 147 -12.35 0.79 -8.37
N LEU A 148 -11.34 0.15 -8.97
CA LEU A 148 -10.69 0.65 -10.20
C LEU A 148 -11.69 0.75 -11.35
N THR A 149 -12.59 -0.23 -11.46
CA THR A 149 -13.64 -0.25 -12.49
C THR A 149 -14.66 0.87 -12.29
N ILE A 150 -15.15 1.07 -11.06
CA ILE A 150 -16.10 2.15 -10.74
C ILE A 150 -15.46 3.51 -11.03
N LEU A 151 -14.20 3.70 -10.63
CA LEU A 151 -13.45 4.93 -10.86
C LEU A 151 -13.27 5.22 -12.35
N PHE A 152 -12.97 4.18 -13.14
CA PHE A 152 -12.87 4.30 -14.60
C PHE A 152 -14.20 4.72 -15.23
N ILE A 153 -15.32 4.11 -14.81
CA ILE A 153 -16.67 4.47 -15.28
C ILE A 153 -17.02 5.90 -14.89
N ASP A 154 -16.77 6.29 -13.63
CA ASP A 154 -17.10 7.62 -13.12
C ASP A 154 -16.34 8.71 -13.87
N ILE A 155 -15.02 8.56 -14.05
CA ILE A 155 -14.21 9.51 -14.83
C ILE A 155 -14.72 9.62 -16.28
N THR A 156 -15.02 8.48 -16.92
CA THR A 156 -15.48 8.44 -18.31
C THR A 156 -16.86 9.09 -18.46
N PHE A 157 -17.78 8.79 -17.55
CA PHE A 157 -19.14 9.34 -17.57
C PHE A 157 -19.14 10.85 -17.30
N ASN A 158 -18.36 11.33 -16.32
CA ASN A 158 -18.23 12.77 -16.05
C ASN A 158 -17.64 13.52 -17.26
N MET A 159 -16.60 12.97 -17.89
CA MET A 159 -16.03 13.51 -19.13
C MET A 159 -17.08 13.55 -20.26
N TYR A 160 -17.83 12.47 -20.48
CA TYR A 160 -18.88 12.45 -21.50
C TYR A 160 -19.93 13.55 -21.33
N ASN A 161 -20.47 13.67 -20.11
CA ASN A 161 -21.46 14.71 -19.81
C ASN A 161 -20.91 16.11 -20.04
N TYR A 162 -19.62 16.33 -19.80
CA TYR A 162 -18.98 17.60 -20.09
C TYR A 162 -18.91 17.90 -21.58
N LEU A 163 -18.42 16.94 -22.39
CA LEU A 163 -18.29 17.16 -23.84
C LEU A 163 -19.66 17.27 -24.54
N SER A 164 -20.69 16.58 -24.02
CA SER A 164 -22.05 16.58 -24.58
C SER A 164 -22.92 17.78 -24.15
N ALA A 165 -22.49 18.58 -23.16
CA ALA A 165 -23.27 19.72 -22.68
C ALA A 165 -23.22 20.91 -23.66
N ASP A 166 -24.38 21.53 -23.93
CA ASP A 166 -24.51 22.65 -24.86
C ASP A 166 -23.82 23.92 -24.32
N LYS A 167 -23.09 24.65 -25.18
CA LYS A 167 -22.01 25.63 -24.85
C LYS A 167 -22.44 26.90 -24.09
N LYS A 168 -23.68 26.99 -23.59
CA LYS A 168 -24.30 28.29 -23.28
C LYS A 168 -24.34 28.74 -21.82
N VAL A 169 -24.14 27.91 -20.80
CA VAL A 169 -24.12 28.40 -19.40
C VAL A 169 -23.23 27.53 -18.50
N GLY A 170 -22.09 28.07 -18.02
CA GLY A 170 -21.34 27.50 -16.88
C GLY A 170 -20.13 26.60 -17.17
N GLU A 171 -19.65 26.53 -18.42
CA GLU A 171 -18.57 25.63 -18.89
C GLU A 171 -17.32 25.60 -17.98
N ALA A 172 -16.78 26.76 -17.61
CA ALA A 172 -15.55 26.84 -16.81
C ALA A 172 -15.70 26.21 -15.42
N LYS A 173 -16.87 26.35 -14.79
CA LYS A 173 -17.14 25.80 -13.45
C LYS A 173 -17.31 24.28 -13.54
N SER A 174 -17.99 23.77 -14.57
CA SER A 174 -18.16 22.33 -14.81
C SER A 174 -16.82 21.63 -15.09
N LEU A 175 -16.00 22.21 -15.98
CA LEU A 175 -14.63 21.73 -16.26
C LEU A 175 -13.76 21.64 -15.02
N THR A 176 -13.74 22.72 -14.24
CA THR A 176 -12.90 22.81 -13.04
C THR A 176 -13.28 21.72 -12.03
N LEU A 177 -14.56 21.38 -11.93
CA LEU A 177 -15.03 20.35 -11.02
C LEU A 177 -14.63 18.95 -11.49
N ILE A 178 -14.76 18.66 -12.78
CA ILE A 178 -14.40 17.34 -13.35
C ILE A 178 -12.90 17.12 -13.30
N LEU A 179 -12.11 18.13 -13.66
CA LEU A 179 -10.66 18.09 -13.52
C LEU A 179 -10.25 17.93 -12.05
N GLY A 180 -10.91 18.65 -11.14
CA GLY A 180 -10.65 18.52 -9.71
C GLY A 180 -10.95 17.12 -9.16
N LEU A 181 -12.05 16.50 -9.59
CA LEU A 181 -12.40 15.12 -9.23
C LEU A 181 -11.41 14.09 -9.82
N ALA A 182 -11.01 14.27 -11.08
CA ALA A 182 -10.01 13.41 -11.71
C ALA A 182 -8.65 13.52 -11.01
N ILE A 183 -8.21 14.74 -10.67
CA ILE A 183 -6.98 14.98 -9.91
C ILE A 183 -7.08 14.35 -8.52
N TYR A 184 -8.21 14.49 -7.84
CA TYR A 184 -8.45 13.87 -6.53
C TYR A 184 -8.23 12.35 -6.58
N TYR A 185 -8.88 11.69 -7.53
CA TYR A 185 -8.75 10.25 -7.72
C TYR A 185 -7.32 9.83 -8.08
N ALA A 186 -6.66 10.58 -8.97
CA ALA A 186 -5.27 10.32 -9.33
C ALA A 186 -4.35 10.42 -8.10
N VAL A 187 -4.49 11.47 -7.29
CA VAL A 187 -3.71 11.66 -6.07
C VAL A 187 -3.95 10.51 -5.08
N HIS A 188 -5.20 10.09 -4.89
CA HIS A 188 -5.55 9.02 -3.96
C HIS A 188 -4.91 7.68 -4.37
N ILE A 189 -5.02 7.32 -5.66
CA ILE A 189 -4.39 6.12 -6.22
C ILE A 189 -2.87 6.20 -6.12
N ILE A 190 -2.26 7.34 -6.44
CA ILE A 190 -0.80 7.53 -6.34
C ILE A 190 -0.33 7.30 -4.91
N ILE A 191 -1.03 7.84 -3.91
CA ILE A 191 -0.70 7.63 -2.49
C ILE A 191 -0.76 6.13 -2.14
N THR A 192 -1.81 5.43 -2.56
CA THR A 192 -1.97 3.99 -2.32
C THR A 192 -0.85 3.18 -2.97
N VAL A 193 -0.58 3.40 -4.27
CA VAL A 193 0.49 2.71 -5.00
C VAL A 193 1.84 2.97 -4.36
N SER A 194 2.13 4.22 -3.99
CA SER A 194 3.39 4.60 -3.34
C SER A 194 3.59 3.85 -2.02
N ILE A 195 2.55 3.76 -1.17
CA ILE A 195 2.63 3.04 0.10
C ILE A 195 2.85 1.54 -0.14
N VAL A 196 2.20 0.96 -1.14
CA VAL A 196 2.41 -0.46 -1.51
C VAL A 196 3.84 -0.70 -1.99
N GLU A 197 4.39 0.17 -2.83
CA GLU A 197 5.76 0.08 -3.33
C GLU A 197 6.79 0.20 -2.20
N ILE A 198 6.65 1.20 -1.32
CA ILE A 198 7.52 1.36 -0.15
C ILE A 198 7.48 0.10 0.73
N THR A 199 6.29 -0.48 0.94
CA THR A 199 6.14 -1.71 1.73
C THR A 199 6.84 -2.88 1.06
N ARG A 200 6.69 -3.03 -0.26
CA ARG A 200 7.34 -4.08 -1.05
C ARG A 200 8.87 -3.96 -0.95
N ASP A 201 9.40 -2.75 -1.06
CA ASP A 201 10.83 -2.49 -0.89
C ASP A 201 11.32 -2.86 0.52
N GLN A 202 10.51 -2.57 1.54
CA GLN A 202 10.83 -2.94 2.92
C GLN A 202 10.85 -4.47 3.11
N MET A 203 9.90 -5.20 2.52
CA MET A 203 9.89 -6.67 2.55
C MET A 203 11.12 -7.26 1.83
N GLN A 204 11.50 -6.72 0.67
CA GLN A 204 12.70 -7.15 -0.04
C GLN A 204 13.99 -6.83 0.72
N LYS A 205 14.01 -5.69 1.43
CA LYS A 205 15.13 -5.29 2.28
C LYS A 205 15.37 -6.31 3.40
N THR A 206 14.33 -6.92 3.96
CA THR A 206 14.47 -7.99 4.96
C THR A 206 15.36 -9.13 4.46
N GLY A 207 15.15 -9.59 3.22
CA GLY A 207 15.95 -10.67 2.64
C GLY A 207 17.41 -10.27 2.42
N ARG A 208 17.65 -9.02 1.98
CA ARG A 208 19.01 -8.48 1.84
C ARG A 208 19.74 -8.37 3.17
N ASP A 209 19.05 -7.92 4.23
CA ASP A 209 19.64 -7.78 5.55
C ASP A 209 19.93 -9.15 6.19
N VAL A 210 19.02 -10.14 6.04
CA VAL A 210 19.26 -11.54 6.46
C VAL A 210 20.47 -12.13 5.74
N HIS A 211 20.52 -12.01 4.41
CA HIS A 211 21.65 -12.55 3.63
C HIS A 211 22.97 -11.88 4.00
N ARG A 212 22.97 -10.57 4.26
CA ARG A 212 24.16 -9.85 4.72
C ARG A 212 24.64 -10.36 6.08
N ILE A 213 23.75 -10.68 7.03
CA ILE A 213 24.14 -11.26 8.32
C ILE A 213 24.72 -12.67 8.13
N LEU A 214 24.10 -13.47 7.25
CA LEU A 214 24.53 -14.84 6.94
C LEU A 214 25.99 -14.89 6.45
N VAL A 215 26.44 -13.92 5.64
CA VAL A 215 27.82 -13.87 5.13
C VAL A 215 28.85 -13.56 6.21
N HIS A 216 28.45 -12.92 7.32
CA HIS A 216 29.37 -12.50 8.40
C HIS A 216 29.30 -13.40 9.64
N THR A 217 28.46 -14.44 9.65
CA THR A 217 28.34 -15.34 10.80
C THR A 217 29.18 -16.61 10.60
N PHE A 218 29.78 -17.10 11.69
CA PHE A 218 30.57 -18.34 11.70
C PHE A 218 29.98 -19.40 12.65
N ASP A 219 28.86 -19.10 13.33
CA ASP A 219 28.17 -20.04 14.22
C ASP A 219 27.18 -20.90 13.40
N GLU A 220 27.35 -22.23 13.46
CA GLU A 220 26.56 -23.21 12.70
C GLU A 220 25.04 -23.13 13.00
N GLN A 221 24.66 -22.90 14.27
CA GLN A 221 23.24 -22.81 14.66
C GLN A 221 22.61 -21.50 14.16
N VAL A 222 23.35 -20.39 14.27
CA VAL A 222 22.90 -19.08 13.77
C VAL A 222 22.81 -19.10 12.25
N THR A 223 23.78 -19.72 11.58
CA THR A 223 23.79 -19.93 10.12
C THR A 223 22.55 -20.70 9.68
N THR A 224 22.27 -21.83 10.30
CA THR A 224 21.09 -22.67 9.98
C THR A 224 19.78 -21.89 10.10
N GLU A 225 19.60 -21.12 11.18
CA GLU A 225 18.37 -20.33 11.35
C GLU A 225 18.26 -19.18 10.33
N LEU A 226 19.38 -18.53 9.99
CA LEU A 226 19.42 -17.48 8.97
C LEU A 226 19.15 -18.03 7.57
N GLU A 227 19.63 -19.23 7.24
CA GLU A 227 19.30 -19.91 5.98
C GLU A 227 17.80 -20.20 5.89
N LEU A 228 17.21 -20.74 6.95
CA LEU A 228 15.77 -20.96 7.01
C LEU A 228 14.98 -19.65 6.90
N PHE A 229 15.45 -18.58 7.54
CA PHE A 229 14.82 -17.27 7.43
C PHE A 229 14.95 -16.73 5.99
N SER A 230 16.12 -16.84 5.38
CA SER A 230 16.37 -16.43 3.99
C SER A 230 15.43 -17.17 3.02
N LEU A 231 15.29 -18.49 3.18
CA LEU A 231 14.34 -19.30 2.40
C LEU A 231 12.90 -18.82 2.57
N GLN A 232 12.48 -18.55 3.81
CA GLN A 232 11.15 -18.04 4.10
C GLN A 232 10.90 -16.69 3.43
N VAL A 233 11.86 -15.76 3.50
CA VAL A 233 11.75 -14.44 2.85
C VAL A 233 11.69 -14.60 1.33
N LEU A 234 12.48 -15.50 0.74
CA LEU A 234 12.47 -15.75 -0.70
C LEU A 234 11.12 -16.30 -1.18
N GLN A 235 10.55 -17.25 -0.45
CA GLN A 235 9.26 -17.86 -0.79
C GLN A 235 8.09 -16.88 -0.65
N LYS A 236 8.16 -15.97 0.30
CA LYS A 236 7.06 -15.05 0.67
C LYS A 236 7.24 -13.60 0.19
N GLY A 237 8.40 -13.25 -0.35
CA GLY A 237 8.81 -11.86 -0.64
C GLY A 237 8.12 -11.16 -1.81
N LYS A 238 7.23 -11.83 -2.55
CA LYS A 238 6.50 -11.27 -3.71
C LYS A 238 5.01 -11.01 -3.44
N ALA A 239 4.63 -10.81 -2.18
CA ALA A 239 3.26 -11.05 -1.75
C ALA A 239 2.20 -10.09 -2.31
N PHE A 240 2.50 -8.81 -2.60
CA PHE A 240 1.50 -7.83 -3.07
C PHE A 240 1.12 -8.01 -4.55
N VAL A 241 0.34 -9.06 -4.82
CA VAL A 241 -0.33 -9.35 -6.07
C VAL A 241 -1.79 -9.66 -5.76
N MET A 242 -2.72 -9.04 -6.47
CA MET A 242 -4.17 -9.17 -6.28
C MET A 242 -4.80 -9.77 -7.54
N ASN A 243 -5.27 -11.03 -7.48
CA ASN A 243 -5.85 -11.74 -8.63
C ASN A 243 -5.01 -11.62 -9.93
N GLY A 244 -3.67 -11.65 -9.82
CA GLY A 244 -2.76 -11.49 -10.95
C GLY A 244 -2.47 -10.04 -11.36
N LEU A 245 -3.19 -9.06 -10.79
CA LEU A 245 -2.89 -7.64 -10.90
C LEU A 245 -1.80 -7.26 -9.90
N VAL A 246 -0.66 -6.82 -10.41
CA VAL A 246 0.39 -6.21 -9.59
C VAL A 246 -0.01 -4.76 -9.35
N ILE A 247 -0.17 -4.38 -8.08
CA ILE A 247 -0.35 -2.98 -7.71
C ILE A 247 1.05 -2.35 -7.71
N ASP A 248 1.34 -1.59 -8.77
CA ASP A 248 2.59 -0.89 -9.02
C ASP A 248 2.34 0.35 -9.91
N ALA A 249 3.39 1.11 -10.19
CA ALA A 249 3.33 2.23 -11.15
C ALA A 249 2.84 1.82 -12.56
N THR A 250 3.01 0.55 -12.95
CA THR A 250 2.49 0.02 -14.22
C THR A 250 0.97 0.06 -14.26
N LEU A 251 0.30 -0.28 -13.15
CA LEU A 251 -1.15 -0.19 -13.03
C LEU A 251 -1.65 1.24 -13.25
N LEU A 252 -0.97 2.23 -12.65
CA LEU A 252 -1.30 3.65 -12.84
C LEU A 252 -1.17 4.06 -14.31
N THR A 253 -0.08 3.64 -14.96
CA THR A 253 0.18 3.92 -16.38
C THR A 253 -0.88 3.32 -17.29
N LYS A 254 -1.30 2.08 -17.02
CA LYS A 254 -2.36 1.41 -17.78
C LYS A 254 -3.71 2.13 -17.64
N MET A 255 -4.06 2.57 -16.44
CA MET A 255 -5.29 3.35 -16.23
C MET A 255 -5.26 4.69 -16.95
N ALA A 256 -4.17 5.44 -16.83
CA ALA A 256 -4.02 6.72 -17.51
C ALA A 256 -4.15 6.55 -19.03
N CYS A 257 -3.45 5.55 -19.60
CA CYS A 257 -3.52 5.23 -21.03
C CYS A 257 -4.94 4.85 -21.46
N GLY A 258 -5.64 4.03 -20.67
CA GLY A 258 -7.03 3.65 -20.92
C GLY A 258 -7.95 4.87 -20.96
N ILE A 259 -7.89 5.73 -19.94
CA ILE A 259 -8.70 6.96 -19.86
C ILE A 259 -8.41 7.88 -21.05
N THR A 260 -7.14 8.12 -21.39
CA THR A 260 -6.76 8.95 -22.55
C THR A 260 -7.27 8.36 -23.87
N THR A 261 -7.19 7.04 -24.05
CA THR A 261 -7.65 6.37 -25.27
C THR A 261 -9.16 6.54 -25.45
N PHE A 262 -9.94 6.29 -24.39
CA PHE A 262 -11.39 6.49 -24.41
C PHE A 262 -11.76 7.95 -24.67
N LEU A 263 -11.02 8.90 -24.08
CA LEU A 263 -11.22 10.32 -24.33
C LEU A 263 -11.00 10.71 -25.79
N LEU A 264 -9.92 10.23 -26.41
CA LEU A 264 -9.64 10.51 -27.81
C LEU A 264 -10.72 9.95 -28.72
N ILE A 265 -11.17 8.72 -28.46
CA ILE A 265 -12.27 8.09 -29.21
C ILE A 265 -13.54 8.93 -29.07
N LEU A 266 -13.89 9.33 -27.85
CA LEU A 266 -15.09 10.13 -27.61
C LEU A 266 -15.06 11.47 -28.34
N VAL A 267 -13.94 12.19 -28.26
CA VAL A 267 -13.74 13.45 -28.99
C VAL A 267 -13.91 13.26 -30.49
N GLN A 268 -13.37 12.17 -31.05
CA GLN A 268 -13.52 11.86 -32.48
C GLN A 268 -14.98 11.67 -32.87
N PHE A 269 -15.76 10.89 -32.12
CA PHE A 269 -17.19 10.68 -32.41
C PHE A 269 -17.99 11.98 -32.35
N LEU A 270 -17.78 12.80 -31.33
CA LEU A 270 -18.52 14.06 -31.16
C LEU A 270 -18.17 15.11 -32.22
N LEU A 271 -16.91 15.14 -32.69
CA LEU A 271 -16.50 16.03 -33.79
C LEU A 271 -17.04 15.56 -35.15
N VAL A 272 -17.17 14.25 -35.37
CA VAL A 272 -17.67 13.67 -36.63
C VAL A 272 -19.19 13.83 -36.78
N GLU A 273 -19.96 13.83 -35.69
CA GLU A 273 -21.43 14.08 -35.73
C GLU A 273 -21.81 15.55 -35.98
N SER A 274 -20.87 16.49 -35.93
CA SER A 274 -21.15 17.93 -36.08
C SER A 274 -21.30 18.42 -37.54
N CYS A 275 -21.74 17.58 -38.47
CA CYS A 275 -21.84 17.91 -39.90
C CYS A 275 -23.27 17.83 -40.46
#